data_AF-X1L336-F1
#
_entry.id   AF-X1L336-F1
#
_cell.length_a   1.000
_cell.length_b   1.000
_cell.length_c   1.000
_cell.angle_alpha   90.00
_cell.angle_beta   90.00
_cell.angle_gamma   90.00
#
_symmetry.space_group_name_H-M   'P 1'
#
loop_
_entity.id
_entity.type
_entity.pdbx_description
1 polymer ?
#
loop_
_entity_poly.entity_id
_entity_poly.type
_entity_poly.pdbx_seq_one_letter_code
_entity_poly.pdbx_strand_id
1 'polypeptide(L)'
;GAKHHSIASIDGMLKRTIVINSFSKSFAMTGWRIGFAVGNNKIIEKMVRLQENLVACVNASSQYAAIKALSIFNKTDKMIEIYRKKRDLIVDGLNSIRGISCYKPKGSFYAFPNVKKIGKNSETVANELLEK
;
A
#
# COMPACT_ATOMS: atom_id res chain seq x y z
N GLY A 1 1.96 14.69 1.53
CA GLY A 1 2.53 13.42 2.04
C GLY A 1 4.03 13.58 2.14
N ALA A 2 4.74 12.61 2.69
CA ALA A 2 6.21 12.60 2.58
C ALA A 2 6.63 12.14 1.18
N LYS A 3 7.80 12.61 0.71
CA LYS A 3 8.43 12.05 -0.49
C LYS A 3 8.87 10.62 -0.19
N HIS A 4 8.52 9.68 -1.07
CA HIS A 4 8.98 8.30 -0.93
C HIS A 4 10.43 8.18 -1.42
N HIS A 5 11.26 7.48 -0.66
CA HIS A 5 12.62 7.12 -1.02
C HIS A 5 12.72 5.60 -0.99
N SER A 6 13.09 5.00 -2.12
CA SER A 6 13.31 3.56 -2.18
C SER A 6 14.59 3.21 -1.44
N ILE A 7 14.58 2.17 -0.61
CA ILE A 7 15.81 1.65 0.03
C ILE A 7 16.87 1.30 -1.02
N ALA A 8 16.44 0.84 -2.20
CA ALA A 8 17.36 0.51 -3.30
C ALA A 8 18.13 1.72 -3.85
N SER A 9 17.69 2.97 -3.57
CA SER A 9 18.41 4.19 -3.98
C SER A 9 19.46 4.64 -2.96
N ILE A 10 19.63 3.93 -1.85
CA ILE A 10 20.69 4.20 -0.85
C ILE A 10 21.97 3.49 -1.29
N ASP A 11 23.12 4.14 -1.13
CA ASP A 11 24.42 3.59 -1.49
C ASP A 11 24.66 2.21 -0.86
N GLY A 12 25.09 1.25 -1.69
CA GLY A 12 25.33 -0.14 -1.28
C GLY A 12 24.07 -1.00 -1.11
N MET A 13 22.85 -0.44 -1.19
CA MET A 13 21.60 -1.18 -0.99
C MET A 13 21.06 -1.86 -2.24
N LEU A 14 21.38 -1.36 -3.44
CA LEU A 14 20.84 -1.87 -4.71
C LEU A 14 20.99 -3.39 -4.87
N LYS A 15 22.17 -3.93 -4.56
CA LYS A 15 22.48 -5.38 -4.74
C LYS A 15 21.80 -6.30 -3.72
N ARG A 16 21.28 -5.75 -2.62
CA ARG A 16 20.72 -6.49 -1.47
C ARG A 16 19.25 -6.14 -1.19
N THR A 17 18.61 -5.42 -2.10
CA THR A 17 17.20 -5.00 -1.98
C THR A 17 16.40 -5.64 -3.10
N ILE A 18 15.26 -6.22 -2.76
CA ILE A 18 14.21 -6.57 -3.72
C ILE A 18 13.09 -5.56 -3.51
N VAL A 19 12.85 -4.72 -4.52
CA VAL A 19 11.73 -3.78 -4.54
C VAL A 19 10.51 -4.53 -5.06
N ILE A 20 9.44 -4.54 -4.28
CA ILE A 20 8.15 -5.12 -4.67
C ILE A 20 7.15 -3.99 -4.78
N ASN A 21 6.39 -3.94 -5.88
CA ASN A 21 5.34 -2.95 -6.08
C ASN A 21 4.17 -3.51 -6.89
N SER A 22 3.05 -2.80 -6.92
CA SER A 22 1.85 -3.23 -7.64
C SER A 22 1.02 -2.08 -8.17
N PHE A 23 0.15 -2.38 -9.13
CA PHE A 23 -0.80 -1.42 -9.70
C PHE A 23 -2.08 -1.29 -8.85
N SER A 24 -2.23 -2.15 -7.83
CA SER A 24 -3.45 -2.27 -7.02
C SER A 24 -3.89 -0.96 -6.38
N LYS A 25 -2.94 -0.16 -5.88
CA LYS A 25 -3.23 1.06 -5.11
C LYS A 25 -2.99 2.34 -5.89
N SER A 26 -1.88 2.41 -6.63
CA SER A 26 -1.53 3.59 -7.44
C SER A 26 -2.54 3.87 -8.55
N PHE A 27 -3.21 2.83 -9.06
CA PHE A 27 -4.14 2.93 -10.19
C PHE A 27 -5.51 2.33 -9.90
N ALA A 28 -5.83 2.03 -8.64
CA ALA A 28 -7.08 1.37 -8.23
C ALA A 28 -7.34 0.02 -8.97
N MET A 29 -6.28 -0.71 -9.31
CA MET A 29 -6.36 -1.97 -10.07
C MET A 29 -6.33 -3.23 -9.19
N THR A 30 -6.97 -3.23 -8.02
CA THR A 30 -6.90 -4.36 -7.05
C THR A 30 -7.33 -5.70 -7.66
N GLY A 31 -8.40 -5.71 -8.46
CA GLY A 31 -8.93 -6.90 -9.13
C GLY A 31 -8.12 -7.38 -10.34
N TRP A 32 -7.19 -6.58 -10.85
CA TRP A 32 -6.41 -6.90 -12.05
C TRP A 32 -5.21 -7.81 -11.76
N ARG A 33 -4.87 -7.98 -10.48
CA ARG A 33 -3.86 -8.94 -10.00
C ARG A 33 -2.49 -8.76 -10.67
N ILE A 34 -2.03 -7.51 -10.81
CA ILE A 34 -0.75 -7.19 -11.44
C ILE A 34 0.19 -6.38 -10.54
N GLY A 35 1.44 -6.82 -10.49
CA GLY A 35 2.55 -6.18 -9.82
C GLY A 35 3.88 -6.66 -10.37
N PHE A 36 4.97 -6.22 -9.75
CA PHE A 36 6.32 -6.51 -10.22
C PHE A 36 7.32 -6.52 -9.07
N ALA A 37 8.46 -7.17 -9.31
CA ALA A 37 9.62 -7.15 -8.45
C ALA A 37 10.85 -6.68 -9.24
N VAL A 38 11.71 -5.90 -8.62
CA VAL A 38 12.99 -5.44 -9.18
C VAL A 38 14.08 -5.74 -8.15
N GLY A 39 15.18 -6.37 -8.57
CA GLY A 39 16.25 -6.74 -7.65
C GLY A 39 17.41 -7.43 -8.36
N ASN A 40 18.25 -8.09 -7.58
CA ASN A 40 19.39 -8.86 -8.10
C ASN A 40 18.94 -9.90 -9.14
N ASN A 41 19.57 -9.91 -10.31
CA ASN A 41 19.19 -10.78 -11.43
C ASN A 41 19.13 -12.27 -11.03
N LYS A 42 20.09 -12.78 -10.24
CA LYS A 42 20.11 -14.18 -9.80
C LYS A 42 18.91 -14.54 -8.92
N ILE A 43 18.38 -13.58 -8.17
CA ILE A 43 17.18 -13.78 -7.35
C ILE A 43 15.94 -13.70 -8.25
N ILE A 44 15.86 -12.70 -9.13
CA ILE A 44 14.71 -12.53 -10.04
C ILE A 44 14.54 -13.76 -10.95
N GLU A 45 15.62 -14.31 -11.51
CA GLU A 45 15.56 -15.55 -12.31
C GLU A 45 14.95 -16.72 -11.53
N LYS A 46 15.30 -16.88 -10.25
CA LYS A 46 14.70 -17.91 -9.39
C LYS A 46 13.22 -17.63 -9.09
N MET A 47 12.85 -16.36 -8.91
CA MET A 47 11.46 -15.95 -8.72
C MET A 47 10.61 -16.25 -9.97
N VAL A 48 11.14 -16.03 -11.18
CA VAL A 48 10.47 -16.36 -12.45
C VAL A 48 10.21 -17.87 -12.54
N ARG A 49 11.22 -18.70 -12.28
CA ARG A 49 11.05 -20.17 -12.26
C ARG A 49 10.01 -20.63 -11.25
N LEU A 50 9.97 -20.01 -10.06
CA LEU A 50 8.94 -20.29 -9.07
C LEU A 50 7.56 -19.87 -9.58
N GLN A 51 7.43 -18.67 -10.13
CA GLN A 51 6.19 -18.11 -10.67
C GLN A 51 5.61 -19.00 -11.77
N GLU A 52 6.45 -19.50 -12.68
CA GLU A 52 6.06 -20.41 -13.76
C GLU A 52 5.39 -21.68 -13.22
N ASN A 53 5.94 -22.24 -12.13
CA ASN A 53 5.38 -23.44 -11.49
C ASN A 53 4.15 -23.17 -10.62
N LEU A 54 3.93 -21.94 -10.17
CA LEU A 54 2.79 -21.59 -9.31
C LEU A 54 1.57 -21.11 -10.11
N VAL A 55 1.79 -20.24 -11.09
CA VAL A 55 0.72 -19.54 -11.80
C VAL A 55 0.98 -19.38 -13.31
N ALA A 56 2.04 -20.00 -13.84
CA ALA A 56 2.53 -19.86 -15.21
C ALA A 56 2.95 -18.43 -15.59
N CYS A 57 1.99 -17.52 -15.76
CA CYS A 57 2.23 -16.14 -16.13
C CYS A 57 1.11 -15.21 -15.65
N VAL A 58 1.35 -13.90 -15.72
CA VAL A 58 0.31 -12.89 -15.44
C VAL A 58 -0.62 -12.80 -16.64
N ASN A 59 -1.93 -12.66 -16.44
CA ASN A 59 -2.89 -12.58 -17.55
C ASN A 59 -2.57 -11.41 -18.50
N ALA A 60 -2.65 -11.67 -19.81
CA ALA A 60 -2.27 -10.71 -20.84
C ALA A 60 -3.03 -9.39 -20.73
N SER A 61 -4.35 -9.44 -20.52
CA SER A 61 -5.20 -8.23 -20.40
C SER A 61 -4.73 -7.29 -19.30
N SER A 62 -4.28 -7.83 -18.16
CA SER A 62 -3.76 -6.98 -17.07
C SER A 62 -2.39 -6.41 -17.41
N GLN A 63 -1.54 -7.13 -18.13
CA GLN A 63 -0.27 -6.58 -18.63
C GLN A 63 -0.51 -5.39 -19.57
N TYR A 64 -1.45 -5.49 -20.52
CA TYR A 64 -1.83 -4.37 -21.38
C TYR A 64 -2.43 -3.19 -20.60
N ALA A 65 -3.29 -3.47 -19.61
CA ALA A 65 -3.83 -2.42 -18.75
C ALA A 65 -2.74 -1.73 -17.90
N ALA A 66 -1.76 -2.48 -17.40
CA ALA A 66 -0.62 -1.92 -16.67
C ALA A 66 0.25 -1.02 -17.55
N ILE A 67 0.51 -1.40 -18.80
CA ILE A 67 1.21 -0.53 -19.78
C ILE A 67 0.45 0.78 -19.93
N LYS A 68 -0.89 0.73 -20.09
CA LYS A 68 -1.70 1.94 -20.20
C LYS A 68 -1.66 2.76 -18.90
N ALA A 69 -1.72 2.11 -17.74
CA ALA A 69 -1.64 2.76 -16.44
C ALA A 69 -0.32 3.54 -16.27
N LEU A 70 0.83 2.95 -16.64
CA LEU A 70 2.13 3.63 -16.60
C LEU A 70 2.14 4.93 -17.43
N SER A 71 1.46 4.96 -18.58
CA SER A 71 1.38 6.16 -19.44
C SER A 71 0.62 7.34 -18.81
N ILE A 72 -0.18 7.10 -17.76
CA ILE A 72 -1.00 8.13 -17.09
C ILE A 72 -0.59 8.36 -15.63
N PHE A 73 0.58 7.88 -15.21
CA PHE A 73 1.03 7.93 -13.81
C PHE A 73 1.03 9.35 -13.21
N ASN A 74 1.33 10.36 -14.02
CA ASN A 74 1.30 11.78 -13.63
C ASN A 74 -0.10 12.33 -13.32
N LYS A 75 -1.18 11.57 -13.56
CA LYS A 75 -2.56 12.00 -13.28
C LYS A 75 -3.08 11.52 -11.91
N THR A 76 -2.23 10.90 -11.09
CA THR A 76 -2.62 10.33 -9.79
C THR A 76 -2.80 11.37 -8.67
N ASP A 77 -2.39 12.63 -8.89
CA ASP A 77 -2.45 13.70 -7.88
C ASP A 77 -3.85 13.98 -7.34
N LYS A 78 -4.88 13.93 -8.21
CA LYS A 78 -6.28 14.10 -7.79
C LYS A 78 -6.71 13.05 -6.78
N MET A 79 -6.31 11.80 -7.00
CA MET A 79 -6.62 10.70 -6.09
C MET A 79 -5.89 10.89 -4.74
N ILE A 80 -4.63 11.34 -4.77
CA ILE A 80 -3.84 11.64 -3.57
C ILE A 80 -4.51 12.75 -2.73
N GLU A 81 -5.05 13.79 -3.38
CA GLU A 81 -5.75 14.87 -2.68
C GLU A 81 -7.03 14.37 -1.99
N ILE A 82 -7.82 13.54 -2.67
CA ILE A 82 -9.03 12.93 -2.09
C ILE A 82 -8.67 12.09 -0.85
N TYR A 83 -7.65 11.23 -0.96
CA TYR A 83 -7.20 10.43 0.19
C TYR A 83 -6.66 11.29 1.34
N ARG A 84 -6.03 12.43 1.03
CA ARG A 84 -5.56 13.37 2.06
C ARG A 84 -6.72 13.97 2.84
N LYS A 85 -7.76 14.46 2.14
CA LYS A 85 -8.97 15.01 2.78
C LYS A 85 -9.67 13.96 3.66
N LYS A 86 -9.82 12.73 3.14
CA LYS A 86 -10.38 11.61 3.90
C LYS A 86 -9.56 11.25 5.13
N ARG A 87 -8.22 11.22 5.00
CA ARG A 87 -7.31 10.98 6.12
C ARG A 87 -7.50 12.03 7.21
N ASP A 88 -7.51 13.30 6.83
CA ASP A 88 -7.62 14.39 7.81
C ASP A 88 -8.95 14.32 8.57
N LEU A 89 -10.06 14.13 7.86
CA LEU A 89 -11.38 13.93 8.49
C LEU A 89 -11.39 12.77 9.49
N ILE A 90 -10.90 11.59 9.09
CA ILE A 90 -10.90 10.39 9.96
C ILE A 90 -9.97 10.56 11.16
N VAL A 91 -8.74 11.03 10.94
CA VAL A 91 -7.75 11.16 12.01
C VAL A 91 -8.15 12.24 13.01
N ASP A 92 -8.67 13.37 12.54
CA ASP A 92 -9.09 14.47 13.41
C ASP A 92 -10.33 14.05 14.23
N GLY A 93 -11.29 13.34 13.60
CA GLY A 93 -12.45 12.77 14.30
C GLY A 93 -12.09 11.67 15.32
N LEU A 94 -11.10 10.81 15.01
CA LEU A 94 -10.60 9.83 15.99
C LEU A 94 -9.94 10.51 17.18
N ASN A 95 -9.17 11.58 16.95
CA ASN A 95 -8.49 12.32 18.01
C ASN A 95 -9.43 13.19 18.85
N SER A 96 -10.65 13.48 18.40
CA SER A 96 -11.65 14.18 19.23
C SER A 96 -12.34 13.26 20.24
N ILE A 97 -12.19 11.93 20.14
CA ILE A 97 -12.81 10.97 21.05
C ILE A 97 -11.95 10.78 22.29
N ARG A 98 -12.52 11.00 23.48
CA ARG A 98 -11.83 10.80 24.76
C ARG A 98 -11.32 9.36 24.87
N GLY A 99 -10.02 9.21 25.14
CA GLY A 99 -9.38 7.90 25.30
C GLY A 99 -8.87 7.29 23.99
N ILE A 100 -9.09 7.93 22.84
CA ILE A 100 -8.51 7.53 21.55
C ILE A 100 -7.42 8.53 21.16
N SER A 101 -6.36 8.03 20.53
CA SER A 101 -5.36 8.87 19.86
C SER A 101 -4.97 8.22 18.54
N CYS A 102 -4.70 9.00 17.50
CA CYS A 102 -4.34 8.48 16.19
C CYS A 102 -3.24 9.35 15.57
N TYR A 103 -2.12 8.72 15.23
CA TYR A 103 -1.04 9.39 14.50
C TYR A 103 -1.49 9.72 13.08
N LYS A 104 -1.23 10.94 12.61
CA LYS A 104 -1.57 11.37 11.24
C LYS A 104 -0.58 10.76 10.24
N PRO A 105 -0.98 9.77 9.41
CA PRO A 105 -0.07 9.06 8.55
C PRO A 105 0.41 9.93 7.38
N LYS A 106 1.67 9.75 6.98
CA LYS A 106 2.30 10.51 5.88
C LYS A 106 2.08 9.88 4.49
N GLY A 107 1.53 8.67 4.43
CA GLY A 107 1.21 7.91 3.23
C GLY A 107 0.25 6.75 3.55
N SER A 108 -0.06 5.93 2.53
CA SER A 108 -1.15 4.95 2.59
C SER A 108 -2.53 5.58 2.80
N PHE A 109 -3.56 4.76 2.98
CA PHE A 109 -4.96 5.16 3.20
C PHE A 109 -5.56 4.53 4.47
N TYR A 110 -4.73 4.04 5.39
CA TYR A 110 -5.14 3.48 6.67
C TYR A 110 -4.94 4.48 7.82
N ALA A 111 -5.84 4.46 8.80
CA ALA A 111 -5.64 5.05 10.12
C ALA A 111 -5.38 3.93 11.13
N PHE A 112 -4.54 4.17 12.14
CA PHE A 112 -4.22 3.19 13.18
C PHE A 112 -4.46 3.82 14.56
N PRO A 113 -5.72 3.87 15.03
CA PRO A 113 -6.05 4.46 16.31
C PRO A 113 -5.52 3.61 17.47
N ASN A 114 -4.92 4.28 18.44
CA ASN A 114 -4.55 3.72 19.73
C ASN A 114 -5.73 3.86 20.70
N VAL A 115 -6.25 2.71 21.12
CA VAL A 115 -7.41 2.56 22.00
C VAL A 115 -7.04 2.17 23.44
N LYS A 116 -5.75 2.12 23.79
CA LYS A 116 -5.30 1.64 25.11
C LYS A 116 -5.95 2.37 26.29
N LYS A 117 -6.25 3.67 26.14
CA LYS A 117 -6.87 4.48 27.21
C LYS A 117 -8.37 4.25 27.37
N ILE A 118 -9.00 3.43 26.52
CA ILE A 118 -10.40 2.98 26.67
C ILE A 118 -10.51 1.86 27.71
N GLY A 119 -9.39 1.23 28.10
CA GLY A 119 -9.41 0.12 29.08
C GLY A 119 -9.85 -1.22 28.51
N LYS A 120 -9.95 -1.34 27.17
CA LYS A 120 -10.26 -2.57 26.45
C LYS A 120 -9.12 -2.90 25.49
N ASN A 121 -8.96 -4.18 25.16
CA ASN A 121 -8.01 -4.59 24.11
C ASN A 121 -8.59 -4.29 22.71
N SER A 122 -7.74 -4.34 21.68
CA SER A 122 -8.14 -3.97 20.32
C SER A 122 -9.20 -4.88 19.71
N GLU A 123 -9.21 -6.17 20.06
CA GLU A 123 -10.16 -7.15 19.54
C GLU A 123 -11.56 -6.89 20.08
N THR A 124 -11.68 -6.71 21.40
CA THR A 124 -12.96 -6.34 22.04
C THR A 124 -13.52 -5.04 21.44
N VAL A 125 -12.68 -4.02 21.27
CA VAL A 125 -13.12 -2.76 20.64
C VAL A 125 -13.58 -2.98 19.21
N ALA A 126 -12.89 -3.80 18.42
CA ALA A 126 -13.27 -4.08 17.04
C ALA A 126 -14.62 -4.82 16.95
N ASN A 127 -14.84 -5.83 17.80
CA ASN A 127 -16.09 -6.59 17.81
C ASN A 127 -17.28 -5.72 18.27
N GLU A 128 -17.11 -4.92 19.32
CA GLU A 128 -18.17 -4.00 19.78
C GLU A 128 -18.55 -2.93 18.74
N LEU A 129 -17.61 -2.52 17.88
CA LEU A 129 -17.88 -1.60 16.76
C LEU A 129 -18.57 -2.30 15.59
N LEU A 130 -18.40 -3.62 15.44
CA LEU A 130 -19.01 -4.42 14.37
C LEU A 130 -20.44 -4.85 14.72
N GLU A 131 -20.69 -5.15 15.99
CA GLU A 131 -21.99 -5.63 16.49
C GLU A 131 -23.02 -4.51 16.73
N LYS A 132 -22.61 -3.25 16.61
CA LYS A 132 -23.48 -2.07 16.74
C LYS A 132 -23.81 -1.48 15.38
#